data_AF-A0A371XTZ5-F1
#
_entry.id   AF-A0A371XTZ5-F1
#
_cell.length_a   1.000
_cell.length_b   1.000
_cell.length_c   1.000
_cell.angle_alpha   90.00
_cell.angle_beta   90.00
_cell.angle_gamma   90.00
#
_symmetry.space_group_name_H-M   'P 1'
#
loop_
_entity.id
_entity.type
_entity.pdbx_description
1 polymer ?
#
loop_
_entity_poly.entity_id
_entity_poly.type
_entity_poly.pdbx_seq_one_letter_code
_entity_poly.pdbx_strand_id
1 'polypeptide(L)'
;MAYAGIHDLTGTDPNPWVWYDLTDDSPVGGAFPEGACGISIAQQANDITIEVLTTSGLVYETECDVDTGNPLGLDCTESWAPITDQPSAGDPPPTLNALRNLKPSKPLARLPKGVAVN
;
A
#
# COMPACT_ATOMS: atom_id res chain seq x y z
N MET A 1 -8.62 -4.58 -12.46
CA MET A 1 -8.95 -5.34 -11.24
C MET A 1 -7.65 -5.74 -10.57
N ALA A 2 -7.59 -5.58 -9.26
CA ALA A 2 -6.44 -5.90 -8.42
C ALA A 2 -6.98 -6.31 -7.05
N TYR A 3 -6.41 -7.36 -6.46
CA TYR A 3 -6.88 -7.93 -5.19
C TYR A 3 -5.70 -8.20 -4.27
N ALA A 4 -5.87 -7.93 -2.98
CA ALA A 4 -5.00 -8.42 -1.93
C ALA A 4 -5.70 -9.56 -1.18
N GLY A 5 -4.96 -10.64 -0.92
CA GLY A 5 -5.46 -11.78 -0.17
C GLY A 5 -4.76 -11.91 1.17
N ILE A 6 -5.50 -12.27 2.22
CA ILE A 6 -4.93 -12.73 3.49
C ILE A 6 -5.27 -14.21 3.71
N HIS A 7 -4.30 -14.94 4.25
CA HIS A 7 -4.40 -16.36 4.49
C HIS A 7 -4.03 -16.63 5.95
N ASP A 8 -5.04 -17.03 6.73
CA ASP A 8 -4.84 -17.39 8.12
C ASP A 8 -4.24 -18.81 8.20
N LEU A 9 -2.96 -18.85 8.60
CA LEU A 9 -2.18 -20.06 8.76
C LEU A 9 -2.27 -20.63 10.19
N THR A 10 -3.10 -20.06 11.05
CA THR A 10 -3.34 -20.60 12.39
C THR A 10 -4.24 -21.84 12.32
N GLY A 11 -3.96 -22.84 13.16
CA GLY A 11 -4.72 -24.09 13.19
C GLY A 11 -3.99 -25.28 12.56
N THR A 12 -4.72 -26.38 12.37
CA THR A 12 -4.19 -27.63 11.79
C THR A 12 -4.34 -27.68 10.27
N ASP A 13 -5.37 -26.98 9.75
CA ASP A 13 -5.62 -26.77 8.34
C ASP A 13 -5.66 -25.25 8.08
N PRO A 14 -5.03 -24.74 7.00
CA PRO A 14 -5.12 -23.33 6.65
C PRO A 14 -6.57 -22.93 6.36
N ASN A 15 -7.00 -21.79 6.90
CA ASN A 15 -8.31 -21.23 6.57
C ASN A 15 -8.35 -20.77 5.09
N PRO A 16 -9.53 -20.68 4.45
CA PRO A 16 -9.61 -20.15 3.09
C PRO A 16 -9.04 -18.74 2.96
N TRP A 17 -8.52 -18.40 1.76
CA TRP A 17 -8.13 -17.02 1.45
C TRP A 17 -9.31 -16.07 1.52
N VAL A 18 -9.11 -14.92 2.16
CA VAL A 18 -10.03 -13.79 2.12
C VAL A 18 -9.44 -12.74 1.17
N TRP A 19 -10.20 -12.36 0.14
CA TRP A 19 -9.76 -11.43 -0.90
C TRP A 19 -10.44 -10.07 -0.75
N TYR A 20 -9.66 -9.00 -0.91
CA TYR A 20 -10.08 -7.61 -0.83
C TYR A 20 -9.84 -6.94 -2.18
N ASP A 21 -10.88 -6.32 -2.75
CA ASP A 21 -10.76 -5.54 -3.97
C ASP A 21 -10.02 -4.25 -3.69
N LEU A 22 -8.97 -3.97 -4.46
CA LEU A 22 -8.16 -2.76 -4.36
C LEU A 22 -8.58 -1.69 -5.37
N THR A 23 -9.61 -1.96 -6.18
CA THR A 23 -10.03 -1.13 -7.32
C THR A 23 -11.26 -0.28 -7.09
N ASP A 24 -12.05 -0.61 -6.08
CA ASP A 24 -13.21 0.16 -5.65
C ASP A 24 -12.88 1.09 -4.47
N ASP A 25 -13.66 2.16 -4.30
CA ASP A 25 -13.54 3.14 -3.21
C ASP A 25 -13.77 2.54 -1.80
N SER A 26 -14.01 1.24 -1.70
CA SER A 26 -14.13 0.50 -0.44
C SER A 26 -13.62 -0.95 -0.63
N PRO A 27 -12.73 -1.44 0.23
CA PRO A 27 -12.22 -0.79 1.45
C PRO A 27 -11.21 0.33 1.18
N VAL A 28 -10.51 0.32 0.05
CA VAL A 28 -9.44 1.29 -0.29
C VAL A 28 -10.03 2.67 -0.56
N GLY A 29 -9.60 3.68 0.18
CA GLY A 29 -10.11 5.04 0.00
C GLY A 29 -9.79 5.60 -1.39
N GLY A 30 -10.71 5.59 -2.34
CA GLY A 30 -10.51 6.26 -3.63
C GLY A 30 -9.91 5.40 -4.74
N ALA A 31 -9.79 6.02 -5.92
CA ALA A 31 -9.59 5.31 -7.18
C ALA A 31 -8.21 4.66 -7.32
N PHE A 32 -8.21 3.42 -7.81
CA PHE A 32 -7.00 2.70 -8.19
C PHE A 32 -6.23 3.41 -9.31
N PRO A 33 -4.88 3.48 -9.23
CA PRO A 33 -4.07 4.25 -10.18
C PRO A 33 -4.24 3.82 -11.64
N GLU A 34 -4.53 4.79 -12.51
CA GLU A 34 -4.71 4.57 -13.93
C GLU A 34 -3.41 4.05 -14.57
N GLY A 35 -3.53 3.02 -15.41
CA GLY A 35 -2.39 2.43 -16.11
C GLY A 35 -1.47 1.62 -15.20
N ALA A 36 -1.90 1.22 -14.00
CA ALA A 36 -1.16 0.27 -13.17
C ALA A 36 -0.83 -1.01 -13.96
N CYS A 37 0.44 -1.37 -13.99
CA CYS A 37 1.00 -2.49 -14.75
C CYS A 37 1.90 -3.42 -13.92
N GLY A 38 2.23 -3.04 -12.68
CA GLY A 38 2.92 -3.87 -11.70
C GLY A 38 2.40 -3.60 -10.30
N ILE A 39 2.51 -4.59 -9.41
CA ILE A 39 2.10 -4.51 -8.00
C ILE A 39 3.14 -5.18 -7.11
N SER A 40 3.44 -4.57 -5.97
CA SER A 40 4.25 -5.12 -4.88
C SER A 40 3.45 -5.08 -3.58
N ILE A 41 3.74 -6.05 -2.70
CA ILE A 41 3.18 -6.11 -1.35
C ILE A 41 4.34 -6.32 -0.39
N ALA A 42 4.44 -5.48 0.62
CA ALA A 42 5.36 -5.62 1.73
C ALA A 42 4.57 -5.70 3.04
N GLN A 43 5.05 -6.53 3.96
CA GLN A 43 4.49 -6.64 5.30
C GLN A 43 5.58 -6.38 6.34
N GLN A 44 5.29 -5.52 7.31
CA GLN A 44 6.07 -5.34 8.52
C GLN A 44 5.14 -5.39 9.74
N ALA A 45 5.28 -6.45 10.55
CA ALA A 45 4.33 -6.74 11.63
C ALA A 45 2.89 -6.80 11.10
N ASN A 46 2.01 -5.93 11.58
CA ASN A 46 0.62 -5.84 11.15
C ASN A 46 0.39 -4.77 10.08
N ASP A 47 1.44 -4.10 9.62
CA ASP A 47 1.34 -3.06 8.60
C ASP A 47 1.64 -3.69 7.23
N ILE A 48 0.74 -3.46 6.28
CA ILE A 48 0.86 -3.88 4.88
C ILE A 48 0.99 -2.63 4.03
N THR A 49 2.05 -2.57 3.23
CA THR A 49 2.22 -1.55 2.20
C THR A 49 2.01 -2.21 0.85
N ILE A 50 1.13 -1.64 0.04
CA ILE A 50 0.88 -2.09 -1.33
C ILE A 50 1.27 -0.97 -2.27
N GLU A 51 2.15 -1.26 -3.22
CA GLU A 51 2.57 -0.28 -4.21
C GLU A 51 2.20 -0.76 -5.61
N VAL A 52 1.86 0.18 -6.49
CA VAL A 52 1.64 -0.09 -7.91
C VAL A 52 2.53 0.79 -8.78
N LEU A 53 3.12 0.16 -9.79
CA LEU A 53 3.84 0.83 -10.87
C LEU A 53 2.87 1.07 -12.02
N THR A 54 2.80 2.29 -12.54
CA THR A 54 2.03 2.63 -13.74
C THR A 54 2.86 2.53 -15.01
N THR A 55 2.21 2.46 -16.17
CA THR A 55 2.86 2.53 -17.47
C THR A 55 3.56 3.87 -17.74
N SER A 56 3.21 4.93 -17.01
CA SER A 56 3.93 6.21 -17.06
C SER A 56 5.20 6.23 -16.19
N GLY A 57 5.47 5.14 -15.45
CA GLY A 57 6.64 5.01 -14.58
C GLY A 57 6.45 5.59 -13.18
N LEU A 58 5.22 5.97 -12.82
CA LEU A 58 4.90 6.47 -11.49
C LEU A 58 4.56 5.33 -10.54
N VAL A 59 4.96 5.47 -9.29
CA VAL A 59 4.64 4.55 -8.20
C VAL A 59 3.60 5.18 -7.29
N TYR A 60 2.56 4.43 -6.98
CA TYR A 60 1.54 4.81 -6.01
C TYR A 60 1.53 3.79 -4.88
N GLU A 61 1.19 4.25 -3.69
CA GLU A 61 1.17 3.46 -2.47
C GLU A 61 -0.21 3.56 -1.80
N THR A 62 -0.65 2.47 -1.19
CA THR A 62 -1.71 2.44 -0.18
C THR A 62 -1.24 1.56 0.98
N GLU A 63 -1.84 1.75 2.14
CA GLU A 63 -1.56 0.99 3.35
C GLU A 63 -2.80 0.24 3.82
N CYS A 64 -2.59 -0.98 4.31
CA CYS A 64 -3.59 -1.74 5.05
C CYS A 64 -3.04 -2.19 6.39
N ASP A 65 -3.91 -2.31 7.38
CA ASP A 65 -3.58 -3.00 8.63
C ASP A 65 -4.09 -4.45 8.58
N VAL A 66 -3.33 -5.39 9.16
CA VAL A 66 -3.83 -6.73 9.47
C VAL A 66 -4.75 -6.63 10.68
N ASP A 67 -6.04 -6.87 10.47
CA ASP A 67 -7.00 -7.02 11.55
C ASP A 67 -6.88 -8.43 12.14
N THR A 68 -6.28 -8.50 13.33
CA THR A 68 -6.09 -9.75 14.10
C THR A 68 -7.35 -10.24 14.82
N GLY A 69 -8.51 -9.68 14.49
CA GLY A 69 -9.81 -10.20 14.90
C GLY A 69 -10.08 -11.64 14.43
N ASN A 70 -11.26 -12.15 14.79
CA ASN A 70 -11.75 -13.43 14.30
C ASN A 70 -13.07 -13.19 13.53
N PRO A 71 -13.05 -13.23 12.18
CA PRO A 71 -11.97 -13.72 11.32
C PRO A 71 -10.81 -12.74 11.14
N LEU A 72 -9.62 -13.28 10.83
CA LEU A 72 -8.45 -12.51 10.40
C LEU A 72 -8.78 -11.77 9.10
N GLY A 73 -8.38 -10.49 8.99
CA GLY A 73 -8.71 -9.66 7.84
C GLY A 73 -7.67 -8.60 7.50
N LEU A 74 -7.95 -7.85 6.43
CA LEU A 74 -7.26 -6.62 6.05
C LEU A 74 -8.19 -5.42 6.22
N ASP A 75 -7.69 -4.36 6.84
CA ASP A 75 -8.31 -3.05 6.97
C ASP A 75 -7.55 -2.06 6.08
N CYS A 76 -7.99 -1.91 4.84
CA CYS A 76 -7.31 -1.12 3.81
C CYS A 76 -8.00 0.23 3.61
N THR A 77 -8.01 1.15 4.58
CA THR A 77 -8.76 2.42 4.44
C THR A 77 -7.99 3.54 3.75
N GLU A 78 -6.67 3.40 3.61
CA GLU A 78 -5.84 4.49 3.11
C GLU A 78 -5.98 4.67 1.60
N SER A 79 -5.98 5.93 1.17
CA SER A 79 -6.10 6.24 -0.24
C SER A 79 -4.83 5.96 -1.01
N TRP A 80 -4.98 5.55 -2.27
CA TRP A 80 -3.84 5.53 -3.20
C TRP A 80 -3.24 6.92 -3.33
N ALA A 81 -1.96 7.03 -2.99
CA ALA A 81 -1.21 8.28 -3.08
C ALA A 81 0.10 8.06 -3.85
N PRO A 82 0.53 9.02 -4.68
CA PRO A 82 1.83 8.92 -5.33
C PRO A 82 2.93 8.98 -4.27
N ILE A 83 3.93 8.10 -4.38
CA ILE A 83 5.12 8.18 -3.52
C ILE A 83 5.81 9.52 -3.76
N THR A 84 6.22 10.19 -2.68
CA THR A 84 6.89 11.50 -2.76
C THR A 84 8.32 11.35 -3.29
N ASP A 85 8.85 12.38 -3.96
CA ASP A 85 10.24 12.43 -4.45
C ASP A 85 10.61 11.37 -5.50
N GLN A 86 9.65 11.02 -6.38
CA GLN A 86 9.93 10.13 -7.50
C GLN A 86 10.84 10.79 -8.56
N PRO A 87 11.74 10.01 -9.19
CA PRO A 87 12.61 10.52 -10.24
C PRO A 87 11.77 10.98 -11.44
N SER A 88 12.15 12.11 -12.02
CA SER A 88 11.64 12.54 -13.31
C SER A 88 12.24 11.68 -14.43
N ALA A 89 11.51 11.55 -15.54
CA ALA A 89 12.01 10.85 -16.71
C ALA A 89 13.32 11.50 -17.21
N GLY A 90 14.40 10.71 -17.24
CA GLY A 90 15.72 11.17 -17.66
C GLY A 90 16.60 11.72 -16.54
N ASP A 91 16.17 11.68 -15.28
CA ASP A 91 17.02 12.05 -14.16
C ASP A 91 18.28 11.15 -14.12
N PRO A 92 19.48 11.74 -13.93
CA PRO A 92 20.69 10.95 -13.76
C PRO A 92 20.61 10.14 -12.46
N PRO A 93 21.30 8.97 -12.39
CA PRO A 93 21.37 8.22 -11.14
C PRO A 93 21.87 9.10 -9.99
N PRO A 94 21.29 8.98 -8.79
CA PRO A 94 21.73 9.76 -7.64
C PRO A 94 23.21 9.47 -7.35
N THR A 95 23.98 10.52 -7.14
CA THR A 95 25.39 10.37 -6.75
C THR A 95 25.49 9.77 -5.34
N LEU A 96 26.59 9.07 -5.03
CA LEU A 96 26.84 8.53 -3.68
C LEU A 96 26.74 9.60 -2.58
N ASN A 97 27.10 10.84 -2.88
CA ASN A 97 26.97 11.96 -1.94
C ASN A 97 25.51 12.41 -1.73
N ALA A 98 24.67 12.31 -2.76
CA ALA A 98 23.23 12.56 -2.62
C ALA A 98 22.57 11.48 -1.76
N LEU A 99 22.94 10.20 -1.97
CA LEU A 99 22.42 9.07 -1.19
C LEU A 99 22.70 9.19 0.32
N ARG A 100 23.87 9.72 0.70
CA ARG A 100 24.24 9.92 2.12
C ARG A 100 23.41 10.98 2.84
N ASN A 101 22.76 11.86 2.08
CA ASN A 101 21.96 12.96 2.60
C ASN A 101 20.45 12.74 2.41
N LEU A 102 20.05 11.58 1.87
CA LEU A 102 18.64 11.22 1.80
C LEU A 102 18.08 11.13 3.21
N LYS A 103 17.03 11.89 3.45
CA LYS A 103 16.18 11.67 4.61
C LYS A 103 15.26 10.50 4.27
N PRO A 104 14.86 9.68 5.27
CA PRO A 104 13.76 8.77 5.08
C PRO A 104 12.60 9.55 4.46
N SER A 105 12.06 9.06 3.35
CA SER A 105 10.79 9.54 2.83
C SER A 105 9.79 9.46 3.96
N LYS A 106 9.04 10.53 4.16
CA LYS A 106 8.00 10.54 5.19
C LYS A 106 6.96 9.51 4.72
N PRO A 107 6.66 8.46 5.50
CA PRO A 107 5.54 7.60 5.15
C PRO A 107 4.29 8.46 5.03
N LEU A 108 3.30 7.98 4.26
CA LEU A 108 2.00 8.63 4.21
C LEU A 108 1.58 8.95 5.65
N ALA A 109 1.18 10.21 5.88
CA ALA A 109 0.88 10.66 7.22
C ALA A 109 -0.38 9.91 7.67
N ARG A 110 -0.22 8.81 8.42
CA ARG A 110 -1.32 8.01 9.02
C ARG A 110 -2.36 8.98 9.53
N LEU A 111 -3.55 8.97 8.93
CA LEU A 111 -4.65 9.74 9.47
C LEU A 111 -4.91 9.21 10.89
N PRO A 112 -4.96 10.07 11.92
CA PRO A 112 -5.23 9.60 13.27
C PRO A 112 -6.61 8.93 13.28
N LYS A 113 -6.61 7.63 13.63
CA LYS A 113 -7.81 6.81 13.78
C LYS A 113 -8.77 7.55 14.73
N GLY A 114 -9.87 8.11 14.21
CA GLY A 114 -10.93 8.71 15.01
C GLY A 114 -11.24 10.20 14.85
N VAL A 115 -10.98 10.86 13.71
CA VAL A 115 -11.68 12.14 13.45
C VAL A 115 -13.13 11.84 13.06
N ALA A 116 -14.01 11.90 14.05
CA ALA A 116 -15.44 11.99 13.80
C ALA A 116 -15.72 13.25 12.97
N VAL A 117 -16.22 13.06 11.75
CA VAL A 117 -16.84 14.13 10.97
C VAL A 117 -18.15 14.51 11.68
N ASN A 118 -18.18 15.72 12.25
CA ASN A 118 -19.43 16.40 12.61
C ASN A 118 -20.01 17.11 11.38
#